data_AF-A0A497BM52-F1
#
_entry.id   AF-A0A497BM52-F1
#
_cell.length_a   1.000
_cell.length_b   1.000
_cell.length_c   1.000
_cell.angle_alpha   90.00
_cell.angle_beta   90.00
_cell.angle_gamma   90.00
#
_symmetry.space_group_name_H-M   'P 1'
#
loop_
_entity.id
_entity.type
_entity.pdbx_description
1 polymer ?
#
loop_
_entity_poly.entity_id
_entity_poly.type
_entity_poly.pdbx_seq_one_letter_code
_entity_poly.pdbx_strand_id
1 'polypeptide(L)'
;MGKTLAERILGTRSGVEARAGDIVIANVDMAFIQDTTGPLAVRQFRSAGFERPAASLRVAVFLDHAAPSPGSALSDDHRLLREFARETGAALSEVGEGICHQIVAESMAAPGDLIVGADSHTVTAGALGAFACAMGSTDVAVALGLGKTWFRVPESIQVVLSGNFPDGVCAKDLVLHLISQIGAEGATYKALEFGGDAMGNMSIADRLTVANMTVEAGAKVGLFPADKVTQDYLSALGRSECY
;
A
#
# COMPACT_ATOMS: atom_id res chain seq x y z
N MET A 1 -27.55 2.27 -5.45
CA MET A 1 -26.35 3.04 -5.05
C MET A 1 -25.17 2.55 -5.86
N GLY A 2 -24.27 3.46 -6.27
CA GLY A 2 -23.04 3.09 -6.97
C GLY A 2 -22.06 2.33 -6.05
N LYS A 3 -21.11 1.60 -6.63
CA LYS A 3 -20.03 0.95 -5.87
C LYS A 3 -19.01 1.97 -5.38
N THR A 4 -18.48 1.76 -4.17
CA THR A 4 -17.32 2.49 -3.63
C THR A 4 -16.03 2.14 -4.39
N LEU A 5 -14.95 2.91 -4.20
CA LEU A 5 -13.68 2.61 -4.88
C LEU A 5 -13.10 1.28 -4.38
N ALA A 6 -13.18 1.00 -3.08
CA ALA A 6 -12.76 -0.28 -2.51
C ALA A 6 -13.53 -1.47 -3.12
N GLU A 7 -14.86 -1.37 -3.22
CA GLU A 7 -15.72 -2.40 -3.84
C GLU A 7 -15.37 -2.62 -5.31
N ARG A 8 -15.07 -1.54 -6.05
CA ARG A 8 -14.68 -1.64 -7.47
C ARG A 8 -13.34 -2.34 -7.65
N ILE A 9 -12.31 -1.95 -6.90
CA ILE A 9 -10.97 -2.54 -7.05
C ILE A 9 -11.01 -4.02 -6.66
N LEU A 10 -11.55 -4.35 -5.49
CA LEU A 10 -11.62 -5.75 -5.03
C LEU A 10 -12.53 -6.61 -5.92
N GLY A 11 -13.63 -6.06 -6.44
CA GLY A 11 -14.49 -6.76 -7.40
C GLY A 11 -13.77 -7.08 -8.70
N THR A 12 -13.08 -6.09 -9.29
CA THR A 12 -12.27 -6.30 -10.50
C THR A 12 -11.18 -7.34 -10.29
N ARG A 13 -10.44 -7.27 -9.18
CA ARG A 13 -9.29 -8.16 -8.91
C ARG A 13 -9.70 -9.57 -8.51
N SER A 14 -10.92 -9.75 -8.02
CA SER A 14 -11.49 -11.08 -7.73
C SER A 14 -12.31 -11.67 -8.88
N GLY A 15 -12.67 -10.87 -9.89
CA GLY A 15 -13.51 -11.31 -11.01
C GLY A 15 -14.96 -11.57 -10.63
N VAL A 16 -15.40 -11.09 -9.46
CA VAL A 16 -16.79 -11.23 -8.97
C VAL A 16 -17.36 -9.88 -8.58
N GLU A 17 -18.69 -9.79 -8.53
CA GLU A 17 -19.35 -8.66 -7.88
C GLU A 17 -19.02 -8.69 -6.38
N ALA A 18 -18.46 -7.59 -5.87
CA ALA A 18 -18.03 -7.46 -4.48
C ALA A 18 -18.77 -6.30 -3.81
N ARG A 19 -19.24 -6.53 -2.58
CA ARG A 19 -19.88 -5.55 -1.69
C ARG A 19 -19.24 -5.59 -0.32
N ALA A 20 -19.34 -4.47 0.42
CA ALA A 20 -18.87 -4.41 1.80
C ALA A 20 -19.35 -5.61 2.63
N GLY A 21 -18.43 -6.29 3.30
CA GLY A 21 -18.69 -7.50 4.08
C GLY A 21 -18.42 -8.82 3.35
N ASP A 22 -18.42 -8.83 2.01
CA ASP A 22 -18.10 -10.02 1.23
C ASP A 22 -16.65 -10.47 1.47
N ILE A 23 -16.41 -11.77 1.36
CA ILE A 23 -15.07 -12.36 1.35
C ILE A 23 -14.75 -12.78 -0.08
N VAL A 24 -13.68 -12.23 -0.64
CA VAL A 24 -13.23 -12.50 -2.01
C VAL A 24 -11.80 -13.02 -2.03
N ILE A 25 -11.46 -13.85 -3.01
CA ILE A 25 -10.07 -14.17 -3.36
C ILE A 25 -9.70 -13.23 -4.50
N ALA A 26 -8.75 -12.32 -4.26
CA ALA A 26 -8.36 -11.31 -5.24
C ALA A 26 -6.90 -11.49 -5.67
N ASN A 27 -6.65 -11.32 -6.97
CA ASN A 27 -5.31 -11.31 -7.53
C ASN A 27 -4.58 -10.05 -7.07
N VAL A 28 -3.37 -10.25 -6.55
CA VAL A 28 -2.50 -9.18 -6.06
C VAL A 28 -1.55 -8.78 -7.19
N ASP A 29 -1.45 -7.48 -7.47
CA ASP A 29 -0.61 -6.96 -8.55
C ASP A 29 0.83 -6.72 -8.08
N MET A 30 1.00 -6.44 -6.79
CA MET A 30 2.29 -6.22 -6.17
C MET A 30 2.32 -6.64 -4.69
N ALA A 31 3.41 -7.29 -4.29
CA ALA A 31 3.73 -7.53 -2.89
C ALA A 31 5.10 -6.97 -2.54
N PHE A 32 5.27 -6.40 -1.35
CA PHE A 32 6.59 -6.04 -0.87
C PHE A 32 6.85 -6.37 0.59
N ILE A 33 8.14 -6.51 0.91
CA ILE A 33 8.65 -6.80 2.24
C ILE A 33 9.81 -5.86 2.59
N GLN A 34 10.00 -5.58 3.89
CA GLN A 34 11.09 -4.76 4.41
C GLN A 34 11.98 -5.54 5.39
N ASP A 35 13.09 -4.98 5.82
CA ASP A 35 14.19 -5.66 6.53
C ASP A 35 13.92 -6.13 7.96
N THR A 36 12.82 -5.70 8.57
CA THR A 36 12.39 -6.16 9.91
C THR A 36 11.33 -7.27 9.85
N THR A 37 10.37 -7.20 8.94
CA THR A 37 9.24 -8.15 8.85
C THR A 37 9.38 -9.13 7.68
N GLY A 38 10.16 -8.77 6.67
CA GLY A 38 10.45 -9.55 5.48
C GLY A 38 11.18 -10.86 5.75
N PRO A 39 12.19 -10.93 6.64
CA PRO A 39 12.83 -12.18 7.00
C PRO A 39 11.82 -13.23 7.49
N LEU A 40 10.81 -12.82 8.26
CA LEU A 40 9.73 -13.70 8.69
C LEU A 40 8.84 -14.12 7.51
N ALA A 41 8.48 -13.21 6.61
CA ALA A 41 7.69 -13.53 5.42
C ALA A 41 8.42 -14.53 4.51
N VAL A 42 9.72 -14.35 4.28
CA VAL A 42 10.57 -15.28 3.50
C VAL A 42 10.63 -16.66 4.16
N ARG A 43 10.79 -16.73 5.48
CA ARG A 43 10.78 -18.01 6.21
C ARG A 43 9.43 -18.71 6.10
N GLN A 44 8.31 -17.99 6.24
CA GLN A 44 6.97 -18.56 6.06
C GLN A 44 6.73 -19.03 4.62
N PHE A 45 7.16 -18.24 3.64
CA PHE A 45 7.09 -18.58 2.22
C PHE A 45 7.80 -19.91 1.93
N ARG A 46 9.05 -20.05 2.40
CA ARG A 46 9.83 -21.30 2.25
C ARG A 46 9.21 -22.45 3.04
N SER A 47 8.74 -22.21 4.26
CA SER A 47 8.11 -23.24 5.10
C SER A 47 6.80 -23.75 4.53
N ALA A 48 6.08 -22.93 3.77
CA ALA A 48 4.88 -23.33 3.04
C ALA A 48 5.19 -24.13 1.75
N GLY A 49 6.46 -24.36 1.43
CA GLY A 49 6.90 -25.11 0.26
C GLY A 49 6.97 -24.30 -1.04
N PHE A 50 6.87 -22.97 -0.96
CA PHE A 50 7.05 -22.13 -2.15
C PHE A 50 8.53 -21.91 -2.45
N GLU A 51 8.89 -22.06 -3.73
CA GLU A 51 10.26 -21.85 -4.22
C GLU A 51 10.42 -20.50 -4.94
N ARG A 52 9.39 -20.08 -5.67
CA ARG A 52 9.35 -18.83 -6.43
C ARG A 52 8.02 -18.11 -6.25
N PRO A 53 8.00 -16.77 -6.20
CA PRO A 53 6.75 -16.02 -6.19
C PRO A 53 5.93 -16.33 -7.44
N ALA A 54 4.62 -16.12 -7.34
CA ALA A 54 3.72 -16.28 -8.47
C ALA A 54 4.16 -15.39 -9.64
N ALA A 55 4.22 -15.96 -10.85
CA ALA A 55 4.76 -15.29 -12.03
C ALA A 55 4.00 -14.00 -12.43
N SER A 56 2.75 -13.86 -12.01
CA SER A 56 1.92 -12.67 -12.25
C SER A 56 2.16 -11.53 -11.25
N LEU A 57 2.94 -11.78 -10.19
CA LEU A 57 3.10 -10.86 -9.07
C LEU A 57 4.40 -10.08 -9.19
N ARG A 58 4.32 -8.74 -9.12
CA ARG A 58 5.51 -7.90 -8.93
C ARG A 58 5.95 -7.97 -7.47
N VAL A 59 7.23 -8.24 -7.23
CA VAL A 59 7.77 -8.39 -5.88
C VAL A 59 8.91 -7.42 -5.65
N ALA A 60 8.88 -6.71 -4.52
CA ALA A 60 9.96 -5.83 -4.09
C ALA A 60 10.42 -6.15 -2.65
N VAL A 61 11.72 -5.99 -2.41
CA VAL A 61 12.40 -6.19 -1.13
C VAL A 61 13.11 -4.90 -0.78
N PHE A 62 12.87 -4.35 0.41
CA PHE A 62 13.43 -3.07 0.86
C PHE A 62 14.35 -3.25 2.06
N LEU A 63 15.50 -2.59 2.06
CA LEU A 63 16.44 -2.52 3.19
C LEU A 63 16.51 -1.09 3.74
N ASP A 64 15.42 -0.63 4.37
CA ASP A 64 15.21 0.78 4.74
C ASP A 64 14.99 1.05 6.24
N HIS A 65 14.57 0.06 7.04
CA HIS A 65 14.31 0.27 8.46
C HIS A 65 15.59 0.20 9.32
N ALA A 66 16.53 -0.66 8.94
CA ALA A 66 17.82 -0.84 9.60
C ALA A 66 18.97 -0.52 8.64
N ALA A 67 19.06 0.76 8.24
CA ALA A 67 19.93 1.23 7.16
C ALA A 67 20.95 2.29 7.67
N PRO A 68 22.24 1.95 7.88
CA PRO A 68 22.85 0.61 7.77
C PRO A 68 22.51 -0.30 8.95
N SER A 69 22.69 -1.62 8.78
CA SER A 69 22.34 -2.60 9.81
C SER A 69 23.13 -2.36 11.12
N PRO A 70 22.48 -2.16 12.28
CA PRO A 70 23.16 -1.77 13.51
C PRO A 70 23.79 -2.94 14.29
N GLY A 71 23.62 -4.18 13.84
CA GLY A 71 24.14 -5.37 14.52
C GLY A 71 24.04 -6.64 13.68
N SER A 72 24.77 -7.68 14.10
CA SER A 72 24.95 -8.92 13.34
C SER A 72 23.65 -9.63 12.96
N ALA A 73 22.66 -9.66 13.85
CA ALA A 73 21.37 -10.27 13.58
C ALA A 73 20.65 -9.60 12.39
N LEU A 74 20.63 -8.26 12.35
CA LEU A 74 20.03 -7.51 11.23
C LEU A 74 20.90 -7.61 9.96
N SER A 75 22.23 -7.74 10.10
CA SER A 75 23.10 -8.02 8.95
C SER A 75 22.79 -9.40 8.33
N ASP A 76 22.49 -10.41 9.14
CA ASP A 76 22.06 -11.73 8.67
C ASP A 76 20.69 -11.66 7.97
N ASP A 77 19.75 -10.89 8.51
CA ASP A 77 18.44 -10.68 7.88
C ASP A 77 18.56 -9.93 6.55
N HIS A 78 19.40 -8.90 6.47
CA HIS A 78 19.73 -8.23 5.21
C HIS A 78 20.33 -9.21 4.19
N ARG A 79 21.22 -10.10 4.62
CA ARG A 79 21.80 -11.14 3.75
C ARG A 79 20.74 -12.10 3.24
N LEU A 80 19.86 -12.58 4.11
CA LEU A 80 18.72 -13.44 3.74
C LEU A 80 17.83 -12.78 2.67
N LEU A 81 17.55 -11.48 2.82
CA LEU A 81 16.70 -10.74 1.89
C LEU A 81 17.38 -10.50 0.54
N ARG A 82 18.67 -10.18 0.52
CA ARG A 82 19.46 -10.11 -0.73
C ARG A 82 19.50 -11.45 -1.45
N GLU A 83 19.70 -12.54 -0.71
CA GLU A 83 19.67 -13.91 -1.25
C GLU A 83 18.30 -14.23 -1.86
N PHE A 84 17.20 -13.92 -1.14
CA PHE A 84 15.84 -14.11 -1.62
C PHE A 84 15.57 -13.30 -2.91
N ALA A 85 15.94 -12.02 -2.95
CA ALA A 85 15.77 -11.19 -4.13
C ALA A 85 16.53 -11.76 -5.35
N ARG A 86 17.78 -12.20 -5.15
CA ARG A 86 18.59 -12.83 -6.20
C ARG A 86 18.01 -14.16 -6.70
N GLU A 87 17.53 -15.01 -5.80
CA GLU A 87 16.97 -16.32 -6.13
C GLU A 87 15.63 -16.22 -6.89
N THR A 88 14.82 -15.24 -6.53
CA THR A 88 13.45 -15.08 -7.05
C THR A 88 13.35 -14.09 -8.20
N GLY A 89 14.36 -13.22 -8.38
CA GLY A 89 14.30 -12.10 -9.31
C GLY A 89 13.45 -10.93 -8.82
N ALA A 90 13.10 -10.88 -7.53
CA ALA A 90 12.41 -9.73 -6.95
C ALA A 90 13.27 -8.47 -7.04
N ALA A 91 12.63 -7.31 -7.23
CA ALA A 91 13.31 -6.02 -7.17
C ALA A 91 13.88 -5.82 -5.76
N LEU A 92 15.14 -5.43 -5.66
CA LEU A 92 15.79 -5.11 -4.41
C LEU A 92 16.05 -3.61 -4.36
N SER A 93 15.61 -2.98 -3.27
CA SER A 93 16.03 -1.64 -2.92
C SER A 93 17.04 -1.68 -1.78
N GLU A 94 18.25 -1.21 -2.07
CA GLU A 94 19.40 -1.30 -1.17
C GLU A 94 19.39 -0.20 -0.10
N VAL A 95 20.27 -0.40 0.90
CA VAL A 95 20.50 0.57 1.97
C VAL A 95 20.83 1.94 1.40
N GLY A 96 20.01 2.93 1.75
CA GLY A 96 20.19 4.33 1.37
C GLY A 96 19.46 4.78 0.09
N GLU A 97 18.73 3.89 -0.58
CA GLU A 97 17.93 4.27 -1.75
C GLU A 97 16.64 5.00 -1.40
N GLY A 98 16.03 4.70 -0.25
CA GLY A 98 14.84 5.40 0.23
C GLY A 98 13.91 4.52 1.04
N ILE A 99 12.87 5.14 1.60
CA ILE A 99 11.82 4.45 2.36
C ILE A 99 10.92 3.69 1.38
N CYS A 100 10.55 2.46 1.73
CA CYS A 100 9.77 1.56 0.90
C CYS A 100 8.51 2.20 0.32
N HIS A 101 7.68 2.87 1.14
CA HIS A 101 6.45 3.51 0.65
C HIS A 101 6.70 4.63 -0.36
N GLN A 102 7.80 5.37 -0.22
CA GLN A 102 8.18 6.43 -1.14
C GLN A 102 8.57 5.83 -2.49
N ILE A 103 9.45 4.82 -2.49
CA ILE A 103 9.89 4.14 -3.72
C ILE A 103 8.70 3.45 -4.40
N VAL A 104 7.82 2.81 -3.63
CA VAL A 104 6.59 2.21 -4.18
C VAL A 104 5.73 3.26 -4.87
N ALA A 105 5.50 4.42 -4.26
CA ALA A 105 4.71 5.49 -4.88
C ALA A 105 5.37 6.03 -6.16
N GLU A 106 6.67 6.29 -6.12
CA GLU A 106 7.40 6.88 -7.24
C GLU A 106 7.56 5.92 -8.43
N SER A 107 7.78 4.62 -8.18
CA SER A 107 8.25 3.70 -9.23
C SER A 107 7.39 2.47 -9.47
N MET A 108 6.46 2.10 -8.58
CA MET A 108 5.82 0.77 -8.65
C MET A 108 4.29 0.78 -8.63
N ALA A 109 3.66 1.56 -7.76
CA ALA A 109 2.21 1.57 -7.59
C ALA A 109 1.50 2.30 -8.74
N ALA A 110 0.39 1.74 -9.21
CA ALA A 110 -0.47 2.31 -10.23
C ALA A 110 -1.95 2.37 -9.79
N PRO A 111 -2.76 3.29 -10.34
CA PRO A 111 -4.20 3.31 -10.14
C PRO A 111 -4.86 1.94 -10.32
N GLY A 112 -5.69 1.54 -9.36
CA GLY A 112 -6.43 0.27 -9.41
C GLY A 112 -5.61 -0.98 -9.09
N ASP A 113 -4.31 -0.86 -8.79
CA ASP A 113 -3.52 -1.98 -8.26
C ASP A 113 -4.08 -2.46 -6.92
N LEU A 114 -3.98 -3.77 -6.68
CA LEU A 114 -4.11 -4.38 -5.36
C LEU A 114 -2.71 -4.71 -4.82
N ILE A 115 -2.29 -3.98 -3.79
CA ILE A 115 -0.94 -4.04 -3.22
C ILE A 115 -1.01 -4.57 -1.77
N VAL A 116 -0.15 -5.52 -1.45
CA VAL A 116 0.04 -5.98 -0.06
C VAL A 116 1.48 -5.79 0.38
N GLY A 117 1.67 -5.40 1.64
CA GLY A 117 3.00 -5.17 2.19
C GLY A 117 3.09 -5.69 3.61
N ALA A 118 4.27 -6.18 3.99
CA ALA A 118 4.58 -6.56 5.36
C ALA A 118 4.88 -5.34 6.25
N ASP A 119 4.16 -4.24 6.05
CA ASP A 119 4.34 -2.98 6.75
C ASP A 119 3.00 -2.25 6.93
N SER A 120 2.76 -1.66 8.10
CA SER A 120 1.50 -0.99 8.44
C SER A 120 1.16 0.17 7.49
N HIS A 121 2.17 0.91 7.02
CA HIS A 121 2.01 2.12 6.22
C HIS A 121 1.95 1.83 4.72
N THR A 122 1.81 0.56 4.32
CA THR A 122 1.51 0.15 2.94
C THR A 122 0.33 0.92 2.34
N VAL A 123 -0.62 1.36 3.18
CA VAL A 123 -1.79 2.19 2.81
C VAL A 123 -1.43 3.48 2.06
N THR A 124 -0.18 3.95 2.17
CA THR A 124 0.33 5.15 1.49
C THR A 124 0.04 5.16 -0.01
N ALA A 125 0.17 4.03 -0.69
CA ALA A 125 -0.04 3.94 -2.14
C ALA A 125 -1.52 4.19 -2.56
N GLY A 126 -2.46 4.22 -1.62
CA GLY A 126 -3.84 4.61 -1.90
C GLY A 126 -4.02 6.07 -2.31
N ALA A 127 -3.02 6.92 -2.11
CA ALA A 127 -2.94 8.26 -2.71
C ALA A 127 -2.92 8.26 -4.25
N LEU A 128 -2.49 7.16 -4.85
CA LEU A 128 -2.44 6.95 -6.31
C LEU A 128 -3.66 6.16 -6.82
N GLY A 129 -4.66 5.88 -5.96
CA GLY A 129 -5.83 5.09 -6.32
C GLY A 129 -5.60 3.58 -6.33
N ALA A 130 -4.51 3.09 -5.74
CA ALA A 130 -4.29 1.66 -5.49
C ALA A 130 -4.99 1.21 -4.20
N PHE A 131 -5.61 0.03 -4.19
CA PHE A 131 -5.98 -0.62 -2.93
C PHE A 131 -4.72 -1.23 -2.32
N ALA A 132 -4.05 -0.48 -1.46
CA ALA A 132 -2.83 -0.93 -0.78
C ALA A 132 -3.11 -1.18 0.70
N CYS A 133 -2.76 -2.35 1.22
CA CYS A 133 -3.00 -2.64 2.62
C CYS A 133 -1.89 -3.46 3.27
N ALA A 134 -1.69 -3.20 4.55
CA ALA A 134 -0.81 -3.98 5.39
C ALA A 134 -1.37 -5.38 5.65
N MET A 135 -0.46 -6.36 5.68
CA MET A 135 -0.76 -7.74 6.05
C MET A 135 0.38 -8.32 6.89
N GLY A 136 0.06 -9.32 7.71
CA GLY A 136 1.07 -10.05 8.48
C GLY A 136 1.98 -10.88 7.58
N SER A 137 3.17 -11.24 8.05
CA SER A 137 4.17 -11.98 7.28
C SER A 137 3.65 -13.30 6.68
N THR A 138 2.73 -13.99 7.37
CA THR A 138 2.09 -15.22 6.85
C THR A 138 1.19 -14.94 5.65
N ASP A 139 0.36 -13.91 5.71
CA ASP A 139 -0.53 -13.53 4.60
C ASP A 139 0.27 -13.01 3.40
N VAL A 140 1.34 -12.25 3.65
CA VAL A 140 2.27 -11.81 2.60
C VAL A 140 2.99 -13.00 1.98
N ALA A 141 3.41 -14.00 2.76
CA ALA A 141 3.99 -15.23 2.23
C ALA A 141 3.02 -16.00 1.32
N VAL A 142 1.73 -16.07 1.69
CA VAL A 142 0.68 -16.66 0.84
C VAL A 142 0.49 -15.85 -0.45
N ALA A 143 0.44 -14.53 -0.35
CA ALA A 143 0.33 -13.66 -1.52
C ALA A 143 1.54 -13.82 -2.46
N LEU A 144 2.75 -13.88 -1.90
CA LEU A 144 3.98 -14.17 -2.66
C LEU A 144 3.87 -15.50 -3.40
N GLY A 145 3.48 -16.58 -2.72
CA GLY A 145 3.42 -17.93 -3.30
C GLY A 145 2.32 -18.12 -4.33
N LEU A 146 1.15 -17.50 -4.12
CA LEU A 146 -0.06 -17.76 -4.94
C LEU A 146 -0.46 -16.62 -5.87
N GLY A 147 0.12 -15.41 -5.71
CA GLY A 147 -0.25 -14.22 -6.48
C GLY A 147 -1.65 -13.68 -6.15
N LYS A 148 -2.28 -14.20 -5.10
CA LYS A 148 -3.63 -13.87 -4.66
C LYS A 148 -3.79 -14.16 -3.18
N THR A 149 -4.74 -13.50 -2.53
CA THR A 149 -5.10 -13.80 -1.14
C THR A 149 -6.56 -13.44 -0.88
N TRP A 150 -7.03 -13.74 0.34
CA TRP A 150 -8.38 -13.47 0.79
C TRP A 150 -8.51 -12.05 1.32
N PHE A 151 -9.59 -11.37 0.95
CA PHE A 151 -9.94 -10.05 1.44
C PHE A 151 -11.39 -10.04 1.89
N ARG A 152 -11.64 -9.51 3.10
CA ARG A 152 -12.96 -9.01 3.45
C ARG A 152 -13.09 -7.60 2.88
N VAL A 153 -14.07 -7.37 2.00
CA VAL A 153 -14.32 -6.06 1.40
C VAL A 153 -14.73 -5.08 2.52
N PRO A 154 -14.01 -3.96 2.70
CA PRO A 154 -14.30 -3.04 3.79
C PRO A 154 -15.57 -2.23 3.50
N GLU A 155 -16.26 -1.82 4.56
CA GLU A 155 -17.18 -0.68 4.47
C GLU A 155 -16.36 0.60 4.24
N SER A 156 -16.93 1.63 3.61
CA SER A 156 -16.23 2.90 3.37
C SER A 156 -16.80 4.04 4.22
N ILE A 157 -15.91 4.86 4.77
CA ILE A 157 -16.22 6.21 5.30
C ILE A 157 -15.79 7.20 4.22
N GLN A 158 -16.73 8.01 3.74
CA GLN A 158 -16.42 9.08 2.80
C GLN A 158 -15.92 10.31 3.56
N VAL A 159 -14.72 10.77 3.22
CA VAL A 159 -14.16 12.05 3.69
C VAL A 159 -14.29 13.06 2.55
N VAL A 160 -15.12 14.08 2.74
CA VAL A 160 -15.35 15.14 1.75
C VAL A 160 -14.49 16.35 2.10
N LEU A 161 -13.49 16.61 1.26
CA LEU A 161 -12.55 17.71 1.40
C LEU A 161 -13.07 18.94 0.65
N SER A 162 -13.08 20.08 1.33
CA SER A 162 -13.51 21.36 0.76
C SER A 162 -12.63 22.51 1.26
N GLY A 163 -12.53 23.59 0.46
CA GLY A 163 -11.76 24.77 0.79
C GLY A 163 -10.28 24.68 0.38
N ASN A 164 -9.44 25.47 1.04
CA ASN A 164 -7.99 25.55 0.81
C ASN A 164 -7.25 25.60 2.15
N PHE A 165 -6.00 25.14 2.16
CA PHE A 165 -5.15 25.28 3.35
C PHE A 165 -4.85 26.76 3.63
N PRO A 166 -5.12 27.25 4.85
CA PRO A 166 -4.59 28.54 5.30
C PRO A 166 -3.06 28.52 5.35
N ASP A 167 -2.44 29.70 5.36
CA ASP A 167 -0.99 29.84 5.51
C ASP A 167 -0.52 29.11 6.78
N GLY A 168 0.48 28.24 6.60
CA GLY A 168 1.06 27.43 7.68
C GLY A 168 0.30 26.14 8.02
N VAL A 169 -0.81 25.84 7.35
CA VAL A 169 -1.53 24.56 7.46
C VAL A 169 -1.15 23.68 6.29
N CYS A 170 -0.93 22.39 6.54
CA CYS A 170 -0.57 21.41 5.51
C CYS A 170 -1.40 20.12 5.59
N ALA A 171 -1.15 19.20 4.65
CA ALA A 171 -1.79 17.91 4.59
C ALA A 171 -1.62 17.07 5.87
N LYS A 172 -0.49 17.24 6.59
CA LYS A 172 -0.27 16.61 7.89
C LYS A 172 -1.26 17.10 8.95
N ASP A 173 -1.53 18.40 8.99
CA ASP A 173 -2.51 18.97 9.93
C ASP A 173 -3.92 18.47 9.63
N LEU A 174 -4.27 18.38 8.35
CA LEU A 174 -5.55 17.82 7.90
C LEU A 174 -5.75 16.40 8.42
N VAL A 175 -4.79 15.50 8.21
CA VAL A 175 -4.96 14.11 8.63
C VAL A 175 -4.89 13.93 10.14
N LEU A 176 -4.07 14.72 10.85
CA LEU A 176 -4.08 14.74 12.32
C LEU A 176 -5.43 15.22 12.86
N HIS A 177 -6.02 16.26 12.27
CA HIS A 177 -7.35 16.74 12.62
C HIS A 177 -8.40 15.66 12.36
N LEU A 178 -8.39 15.03 11.19
CA LEU A 178 -9.30 13.93 10.85
C LEU A 178 -9.19 12.78 11.87
N ILE A 179 -7.98 12.33 12.19
CA ILE A 179 -7.73 11.28 13.18
C ILE A 179 -8.26 11.69 14.55
N SER A 180 -8.09 12.95 14.96
CA SER A 180 -8.65 13.44 16.23
C SER A 180 -10.18 13.40 16.29
N GLN A 181 -10.85 13.53 15.14
CA GLN A 181 -12.32 13.50 15.06
C GLN A 181 -12.86 12.08 15.06
N ILE A 182 -12.20 11.15 14.37
CA ILE A 182 -12.65 9.75 14.26
C ILE A 182 -12.14 8.87 15.40
N GLY A 183 -10.98 9.19 15.96
CA GLY A 183 -10.28 8.39 16.98
C GLY A 183 -9.42 7.26 16.40
N ALA A 184 -8.52 6.73 17.23
CA ALA A 184 -7.52 5.72 16.82
C ALA A 184 -8.13 4.39 16.32
N GLU A 185 -9.37 4.09 16.72
CA GLU A 185 -10.11 2.90 16.27
C GLU A 185 -11.34 3.25 15.43
N GLY A 186 -11.54 4.53 15.10
CA GLY A 186 -12.75 5.05 14.46
C GLY A 186 -13.01 4.53 13.05
N ALA A 187 -11.96 4.09 12.37
CA ALA A 187 -12.02 3.52 11.02
C ALA A 187 -11.63 2.03 10.98
N THR A 188 -11.68 1.32 12.12
CA THR A 188 -11.28 -0.10 12.20
C THR A 188 -11.93 -0.95 11.11
N TYR A 189 -11.11 -1.54 10.24
CA TYR A 189 -11.49 -2.32 9.05
C TYR A 189 -12.32 -1.60 7.98
N LYS A 190 -12.43 -0.27 8.04
CA LYS A 190 -13.10 0.54 7.02
C LYS A 190 -12.08 1.13 6.05
N ALA A 191 -12.51 1.42 4.82
CA ALA A 191 -11.76 2.25 3.90
C ALA A 191 -12.08 3.73 4.18
N LEU A 192 -11.07 4.59 4.25
CA LEU A 192 -11.26 6.03 4.20
C LEU A 192 -11.17 6.46 2.74
N GLU A 193 -12.30 6.83 2.13
CA GLU A 193 -12.36 7.27 0.73
C GLU A 193 -12.44 8.79 0.67
N PHE A 194 -11.39 9.41 0.13
CA PHE A 194 -11.28 10.85 0.02
C PHE A 194 -11.96 11.35 -1.26
N GLY A 195 -12.70 12.43 -1.14
CA GLY A 195 -13.47 13.05 -2.22
C GLY A 195 -13.59 14.56 -1.99
N GLY A 196 -14.39 15.22 -2.81
CA GLY A 196 -14.68 16.65 -2.69
C GLY A 196 -13.88 17.53 -3.65
N ASP A 197 -14.25 18.80 -3.71
CA ASP A 197 -13.76 19.79 -4.66
C ASP A 197 -12.32 20.23 -4.36
N ALA A 198 -11.90 20.18 -3.09
CA ALA A 198 -10.54 20.55 -2.69
C ALA A 198 -9.45 19.53 -3.06
N MET A 199 -9.81 18.31 -3.50
CA MET A 199 -8.81 17.30 -3.87
C MET A 199 -7.90 17.76 -5.00
N GLY A 200 -8.43 18.53 -5.96
CA GLY A 200 -7.66 19.05 -7.09
C GLY A 200 -6.56 20.04 -6.67
N ASN A 201 -6.66 20.60 -5.46
CA ASN A 201 -5.68 21.53 -4.91
C ASN A 201 -4.57 20.83 -4.12
N MET A 202 -4.69 19.52 -3.88
CA MET A 202 -3.69 18.72 -3.18
C MET A 202 -2.70 18.10 -4.17
N SER A 203 -1.41 18.27 -3.92
CA SER A 203 -0.37 17.53 -4.64
C SER A 203 -0.42 16.03 -4.31
N ILE A 204 0.25 15.19 -5.12
CA ILE A 204 0.40 13.78 -4.74
C ILE A 204 1.17 13.61 -3.42
N ALA A 205 2.14 14.47 -3.11
CA ALA A 205 2.83 14.43 -1.82
C ALA A 205 1.89 14.69 -0.63
N ASP A 206 0.94 15.62 -0.79
CA ASP A 206 -0.12 15.88 0.20
C ASP A 206 -1.01 14.64 0.37
N ARG A 207 -1.44 14.04 -0.74
CA ARG A 207 -2.29 12.84 -0.72
C ARG A 207 -1.57 11.64 -0.11
N LEU A 208 -0.28 11.45 -0.39
CA LEU A 208 0.57 10.41 0.20
C LEU A 208 0.63 10.59 1.72
N THR A 209 0.84 11.82 2.19
CA THR A 209 0.85 12.15 3.63
C THR A 209 -0.46 11.78 4.30
N VAL A 210 -1.60 12.11 3.68
CA VAL A 210 -2.92 11.78 4.22
C VAL A 210 -3.19 10.27 4.18
N ALA A 211 -2.95 9.61 3.04
CA ALA A 211 -3.17 8.17 2.88
C ALA A 211 -2.31 7.35 3.86
N ASN A 212 -1.05 7.72 4.03
CA ASN A 212 -0.09 7.10 4.94
C ASN A 212 -0.65 7.01 6.37
N MET A 213 -1.18 8.11 6.90
CA MET A 213 -1.64 8.17 8.29
C MET A 213 -3.02 7.55 8.53
N THR A 214 -3.74 7.09 7.49
CA THR A 214 -5.06 6.48 7.68
C THR A 214 -5.03 5.23 8.56
N VAL A 215 -3.91 4.50 8.58
CA VAL A 215 -3.71 3.34 9.45
C VAL A 215 -3.77 3.70 10.94
N GLU A 216 -3.42 4.94 11.31
CA GLU A 216 -3.46 5.43 12.70
C GLU A 216 -4.89 5.65 13.22
N ALA A 217 -5.89 5.59 12.34
CA ALA A 217 -7.32 5.53 12.70
C ALA A 217 -7.90 4.10 12.63
N GLY A 218 -7.05 3.09 12.40
CA GLY A 218 -7.45 1.70 12.21
C GLY A 218 -7.98 1.40 10.80
N ALA A 219 -7.87 2.34 9.86
CA ALA A 219 -8.36 2.15 8.50
C ALA A 219 -7.65 0.99 7.80
N LYS A 220 -8.40 0.21 7.03
CA LYS A 220 -7.83 -0.86 6.19
C LYS A 220 -7.03 -0.28 5.02
N VAL A 221 -7.48 0.86 4.50
CA VAL A 221 -6.87 1.61 3.40
C VAL A 221 -7.36 3.06 3.40
N GLY A 222 -6.51 3.99 2.99
CA GLY A 222 -6.88 5.37 2.64
C GLY A 222 -6.82 5.57 1.13
N LEU A 223 -7.94 5.83 0.47
CA LEU A 223 -8.07 5.85 -0.98
C LEU A 223 -8.41 7.23 -1.51
N PHE A 224 -7.56 7.74 -2.39
CA PHE A 224 -7.90 8.86 -3.28
C PHE A 224 -8.26 8.30 -4.66
N PRO A 225 -9.32 8.80 -5.32
CA PRO A 225 -9.55 8.47 -6.72
C PRO A 225 -8.40 9.01 -7.57
N ALA A 226 -7.97 8.22 -8.56
CA ALA A 226 -7.01 8.69 -9.55
C ALA A 226 -7.68 9.78 -10.42
N ASP A 227 -7.03 10.93 -10.51
CA ASP A 227 -7.51 12.09 -11.25
C ASP A 227 -6.38 12.71 -12.10
N LYS A 228 -6.61 13.92 -12.62
CA LYS A 228 -5.61 14.62 -13.43
C LYS A 228 -4.29 14.85 -12.69
N VAL A 229 -4.33 15.10 -11.38
CA VAL A 229 -3.11 15.29 -10.56
C VAL A 229 -2.34 13.97 -10.48
N THR A 230 -3.03 12.84 -10.33
CA THR A 230 -2.40 11.50 -10.38
C THR A 230 -1.78 11.24 -11.76
N GLN A 231 -2.50 11.54 -12.83
CA GLN A 231 -1.99 11.37 -14.20
C GLN A 231 -0.74 12.20 -14.45
N ASP A 232 -0.75 13.48 -14.04
CA ASP A 232 0.37 14.40 -14.23
C ASP A 232 1.60 13.99 -13.42
N TYR A 233 1.39 13.51 -12.19
CA TYR A 233 2.47 12.97 -11.36
C TYR A 233 3.12 11.74 -11.99
N LEU A 234 2.33 10.77 -12.45
CA LEU A 234 2.85 9.58 -13.13
C LEU A 234 3.58 9.96 -14.42
N SER A 235 3.03 10.91 -15.20
CA SER A 235 3.67 11.40 -16.42
C SER A 235 5.00 12.11 -16.14
N ALA A 236 5.10 12.88 -15.06
CA ALA A 236 6.35 13.55 -14.68
C ALA A 236 7.45 12.56 -14.29
N LEU A 237 7.07 11.36 -13.84
CA LEU A 237 7.97 10.25 -13.53
C LEU A 237 8.23 9.32 -14.73
N GLY A 238 7.70 9.65 -15.92
CA GLY A 238 7.84 8.83 -17.12
C GLY A 238 7.02 7.54 -17.09
N ARG A 239 5.92 7.52 -16.31
CA ARG A 239 5.04 6.37 -16.07
C ARG A 239 3.61 6.59 -16.58
N SER A 240 3.46 7.33 -17.69
CA SER A 240 2.14 7.69 -18.24
C SER A 240 1.30 6.48 -18.64
N GLU A 241 1.93 5.36 -18.98
CA GLU A 241 1.31 4.08 -19.34
C GLU A 241 0.69 3.34 -18.15
N CYS A 242 1.00 3.77 -16.92
CA CYS A 242 0.44 3.20 -15.70
C CYS A 242 -0.94 3.77 -15.33
N TYR A 243 -1.43 4.82 -16.02
CA TYR A 243 -2.74 5.45 -15.76
C TYR A 243 -3.84 4.86 -16.64
#